data_AF-A0A940V5U6-F1
#
_entry.id   AF-A0A940V5U6-F1
#
_cell.length_a   1.000
_cell.length_b   1.000
_cell.length_c   1.000
_cell.angle_alpha   90.00
_cell.angle_beta   90.00
_cell.angle_gamma   90.00
#
_symmetry.space_group_name_H-M   'P 1'
#
loop_
_entity.id
_entity.type
_entity.pdbx_description
1 polymer ?
#
loop_
_entity_poly.entity_id
_entity_poly.type
_entity_poly.pdbx_seq_one_letter_code
_entity_poly.pdbx_strand_id
1 'polypeptide(L)'
;ATTQDEPEIEWLDWRDLPRDKWPLDSQEQYWIWDNTSSTPTLRCGNDKNVNQSLGLMLGLPLTDEDFKEGVEKLRRLGIFRIALAGFQSPLEELVHQRCCYISREELVLLYRELLAKSKTGNPIHWGVNLSITGKEKTALKIIEELGLIRCLGGTDQVILEWIPAQSKLDLDSSLRYRYAKERLDKALKFQQELLAASL
;
A
#
# COMPACT_ATOMS: atom_id res chain seq x y z
N ALA A 1 1.87 -43.94 2.36
CA ALA A 1 2.34 -42.59 1.99
C ALA A 1 2.67 -41.88 3.28
N THR A 2 3.95 -41.70 3.58
CA THR A 2 4.40 -40.96 4.75
C THR A 2 4.14 -39.49 4.48
N THR A 3 3.19 -38.89 5.19
CA THR A 3 3.09 -37.43 5.29
C THR A 3 4.39 -36.97 5.95
N GLN A 4 5.35 -36.52 5.15
CA GLN A 4 6.49 -35.78 5.70
C GLN A 4 5.88 -34.50 6.28
N ASP A 5 5.95 -34.36 7.61
CA ASP A 5 5.56 -33.12 8.27
C ASP A 5 6.41 -32.00 7.65
N GLU A 6 5.73 -31.00 7.08
CA GLU A 6 6.42 -29.82 6.56
C GLU A 6 7.17 -29.16 7.72
N PRO A 7 8.42 -28.72 7.52
CA PRO A 7 9.19 -28.12 8.60
C PRO A 7 8.48 -26.86 9.13
N GLU A 8 8.48 -26.71 10.46
CA GLU A 8 7.91 -25.55 11.14
C GLU A 8 8.73 -24.30 10.83
N ILE A 9 8.07 -23.13 10.81
CA ILE A 9 8.74 -21.86 10.54
C ILE A 9 9.51 -21.43 11.81
N GLU A 10 10.81 -21.23 11.66
CA GLU A 10 11.65 -20.53 12.63
C GLU A 10 11.50 -19.02 12.42
N TRP A 11 10.88 -18.32 13.39
CA TRP A 11 10.69 -16.88 13.34
C TRP A 11 11.87 -16.14 13.97
N LEU A 12 12.35 -15.11 13.27
CA LEU A 12 13.36 -14.18 13.77
C LEU A 12 12.76 -12.78 13.88
N ASP A 13 12.97 -12.13 15.02
CA ASP A 13 12.51 -10.76 15.25
C ASP A 13 13.62 -9.75 15.02
N TRP A 14 13.65 -9.14 13.83
CA TRP A 14 14.59 -8.07 13.47
C TRP A 14 13.87 -6.73 13.26
N ARG A 15 12.64 -6.59 13.79
CA ARG A 15 11.81 -5.39 13.62
C ARG A 15 12.52 -4.14 14.15
N ASP A 16 13.18 -4.28 15.28
CA ASP A 16 13.91 -3.20 15.96
C ASP A 16 15.36 -3.03 15.51
N LEU A 17 15.88 -3.94 14.68
CA LEU A 17 17.26 -3.88 14.22
C LEU A 17 17.36 -2.98 12.98
N PRO A 18 18.19 -1.92 13.01
CA PRO A 18 18.51 -1.18 11.80
C PRO A 18 19.31 -2.09 10.85
N ARG A 19 19.25 -1.78 9.55
CA ARG A 19 19.75 -2.65 8.49
C ARG A 19 21.24 -3.00 8.61
N ASP A 20 22.04 -2.07 9.10
CA ASP A 20 23.49 -2.22 9.35
C ASP A 20 23.80 -3.16 10.52
N LYS A 21 22.81 -3.50 11.34
CA LYS A 21 22.92 -4.42 12.48
C LYS A 21 22.22 -5.75 12.27
N TRP A 22 21.67 -6.01 11.09
CA TRP A 22 21.12 -7.33 10.77
C TRP A 22 22.25 -8.35 10.84
N PRO A 23 22.05 -9.51 11.51
CA PRO A 23 23.07 -10.55 11.67
C PRO A 23 23.20 -11.36 10.38
N LEU A 24 23.45 -10.65 9.28
CA LEU A 24 23.67 -11.19 7.95
C LEU A 24 25.17 -11.11 7.69
N ASP A 25 25.76 -12.25 7.37
CA ASP A 25 27.13 -12.23 6.88
C ASP A 25 27.18 -11.55 5.51
N SER A 26 28.27 -10.82 5.25
CA SER A 26 28.48 -10.14 3.97
C SER A 26 28.49 -11.08 2.76
N GLN A 27 28.44 -12.40 2.97
CA GLN A 27 28.45 -13.44 1.95
C GLN A 27 27.13 -14.25 1.92
N GLU A 28 26.15 -13.91 2.76
CA GLU A 28 24.90 -14.67 2.87
C GLU A 28 23.87 -14.22 1.81
N GLN A 29 23.21 -15.17 1.15
CA GLN A 29 22.09 -14.90 0.26
C GLN A 29 20.78 -15.06 1.03
N TYR A 30 19.82 -14.18 0.79
CA TYR A 30 18.53 -14.21 1.45
C TYR A 30 17.43 -13.74 0.51
N TRP A 31 16.22 -14.24 0.72
CA TRP A 31 15.06 -13.86 -0.07
C TRP A 31 14.31 -12.73 0.60
N ILE A 32 14.02 -11.66 -0.13
CA ILE A 32 13.22 -10.54 0.36
C ILE A 32 11.82 -10.64 -0.22
N TRP A 33 10.83 -10.57 0.65
CA TRP A 33 9.47 -10.21 0.28
C TRP A 33 9.12 -8.86 0.93
N ASP A 34 8.91 -7.83 0.11
CA ASP A 34 8.70 -6.44 0.55
C ASP A 34 7.24 -5.95 0.45
N ASN A 35 6.33 -6.87 0.11
CA ASN A 35 4.92 -6.61 -0.11
C ASN A 35 4.58 -5.55 -1.18
N THR A 36 5.56 -5.20 -2.03
CA THR A 36 5.36 -4.35 -3.22
C THR A 36 5.37 -5.17 -4.52
N SER A 37 5.96 -6.36 -4.47
CA SER A 37 6.18 -7.24 -5.61
C SER A 37 5.41 -8.56 -5.48
N SER A 38 5.06 -9.15 -6.63
CA SER A 38 4.33 -10.41 -6.68
C SER A 38 5.19 -11.62 -6.28
N THR A 39 6.52 -11.52 -6.35
CA THR A 39 7.45 -12.63 -6.09
C THR A 39 8.58 -12.18 -5.17
N PRO A 40 9.03 -13.03 -4.21
CA PRO A 40 10.24 -12.75 -3.45
C PRO A 40 11.44 -12.53 -4.38
N THR A 41 12.35 -11.65 -3.98
CA THR A 41 13.57 -11.35 -4.73
C THR A 41 14.78 -11.87 -3.99
N LEU A 42 15.63 -12.63 -4.68
CA LEU A 42 16.89 -13.08 -4.13
C LEU A 42 17.86 -11.90 -4.06
N ARG A 43 18.39 -11.62 -2.87
CA ARG A 43 19.51 -10.68 -2.68
C ARG A 43 20.72 -11.45 -2.20
N CYS A 44 21.88 -11.02 -2.66
CA CYS A 44 23.16 -11.56 -2.21
C CYS A 44 23.88 -10.53 -1.33
N GLY A 45 24.58 -11.00 -0.31
CA GLY A 45 25.88 -10.43 0.05
C GLY A 45 26.90 -10.57 -1.11
N ASN A 46 28.10 -10.01 -0.96
CA ASN A 46 29.11 -9.84 -2.00
C ASN A 46 29.70 -11.12 -2.66
N ASP A 47 29.30 -12.36 -2.34
CA ASP A 47 29.71 -13.53 -3.16
C ASP A 47 28.88 -14.83 -2.95
N LYS A 48 29.15 -15.83 -3.80
CA LYS A 48 28.33 -17.02 -4.18
C LYS A 48 28.22 -18.20 -3.18
N ASN A 49 28.14 -17.98 -1.87
CA ASN A 49 27.75 -19.08 -0.96
C ASN A 49 26.30 -18.93 -0.52
N VAL A 50 25.43 -19.76 -1.11
CA VAL A 50 23.99 -19.69 -0.90
C VAL A 50 23.65 -20.37 0.43
N ASN A 51 23.39 -19.58 1.47
CA ASN A 51 22.64 -20.07 2.62
C ASN A 51 21.14 -19.97 2.28
N GLN A 52 20.61 -21.00 1.61
CA GLN A 52 19.25 -21.00 1.02
C GLN A 52 18.11 -20.91 2.04
N SER A 53 18.41 -20.80 3.34
CA SER A 53 17.45 -21.02 4.41
C SER A 53 16.74 -19.77 4.93
N LEU A 54 17.21 -18.55 4.63
CA LEU A 54 16.69 -17.32 5.23
C LEU A 54 15.79 -16.51 4.28
N GLY A 55 14.59 -16.20 4.76
CA GLY A 55 13.67 -15.23 4.18
C GLY A 55 13.55 -13.99 5.05
N LEU A 56 13.44 -12.82 4.43
CA LEU A 56 13.14 -11.56 5.07
C LEU A 56 11.78 -11.08 4.58
N MET A 57 10.87 -10.82 5.52
CA MET A 57 9.67 -10.04 5.27
C MET A 57 9.99 -8.59 5.62
N LEU A 58 10.08 -7.75 4.59
CA LEU A 58 10.37 -6.33 4.70
C LEU A 58 9.09 -5.50 4.52
N GLY A 59 8.97 -4.44 5.31
CA GLY A 59 7.76 -3.64 5.37
C GLY A 59 6.58 -4.33 6.06
N LEU A 60 5.63 -3.52 6.50
CA LEU A 60 4.45 -4.03 7.20
C LEU A 60 3.39 -4.52 6.19
N PRO A 61 2.88 -5.75 6.34
CA PRO A 61 1.71 -6.18 5.60
C PRO A 61 0.48 -5.33 5.90
N LEU A 62 -0.44 -5.24 4.92
CA LEU A 62 -1.69 -4.51 5.14
C LEU A 62 -2.76 -5.39 5.76
N THR A 63 -2.69 -6.70 5.55
CA THR A 63 -3.65 -7.65 6.10
C THR A 63 -2.97 -8.95 6.54
N ASP A 64 -3.71 -9.76 7.28
CA ASP A 64 -3.31 -11.13 7.63
C ASP A 64 -3.15 -11.99 6.38
N GLU A 65 -3.99 -11.80 5.35
CA GLU A 65 -3.85 -12.48 4.06
C GLU A 65 -2.56 -12.09 3.34
N ASP A 66 -2.21 -10.80 3.31
CA ASP A 66 -0.92 -10.35 2.75
C ASP A 66 0.25 -11.02 3.48
N PHE A 67 0.19 -11.06 4.82
CA PHE A 67 1.23 -11.69 5.64
C PHE A 67 1.36 -13.19 5.31
N LYS A 68 0.24 -13.92 5.31
CA LYS A 68 0.18 -15.35 4.94
C LYS A 68 0.69 -15.58 3.52
N GLU A 69 0.34 -14.73 2.57
CA GLU A 69 0.81 -14.82 1.20
C GLU A 69 2.34 -14.68 1.13
N GLY A 70 2.91 -13.72 1.85
CA GLY A 70 4.36 -13.54 1.94
C GLY A 70 5.07 -14.78 2.51
N VAL A 71 4.51 -15.34 3.59
CA VAL A 71 5.00 -16.59 4.19
C VAL A 71 4.94 -17.74 3.20
N GLU A 72 3.79 -17.98 2.57
CA GLU A 72 3.61 -19.08 1.62
C GLU A 72 4.52 -18.96 0.39
N LYS A 73 4.79 -17.73 -0.07
CA LYS A 73 5.76 -17.50 -1.15
C LYS A 73 7.18 -17.90 -0.75
N LEU A 74 7.60 -17.61 0.48
CA LEU A 74 8.90 -18.03 1.00
C LEU A 74 8.94 -19.56 1.20
N ARG A 75 7.88 -20.16 1.74
CA ARG A 75 7.78 -21.62 1.93
C ARG A 75 7.89 -22.39 0.61
N ARG A 76 7.25 -21.89 -0.46
CA ARG A 76 7.36 -22.49 -1.81
C ARG A 76 8.78 -22.47 -2.37
N LEU A 77 9.67 -21.63 -1.83
CA LEU A 77 11.09 -21.58 -2.16
C LEU A 77 11.94 -22.46 -1.23
N GLY A 78 11.32 -23.22 -0.33
CA GLY A 78 12.00 -24.08 0.66
C GLY A 78 12.53 -23.30 1.88
N ILE A 79 12.01 -22.11 2.13
CA ILE A 79 12.49 -21.21 3.18
C ILE A 79 11.59 -21.34 4.40
N PHE A 80 12.18 -21.73 5.53
CA PHE A 80 11.47 -21.94 6.79
C PHE A 80 12.04 -21.10 7.93
N ARG A 81 13.19 -20.43 7.73
CA ARG A 81 13.70 -19.43 8.68
C ARG A 81 13.34 -18.05 8.15
N ILE A 82 12.41 -17.36 8.81
CA ILE A 82 11.85 -16.09 8.32
C ILE A 82 12.07 -15.00 9.36
N ALA A 83 12.74 -13.91 8.96
CA ALA A 83 12.87 -12.72 9.77
C ALA A 83 11.85 -11.65 9.39
N LEU A 84 11.19 -11.07 10.38
CA LEU A 84 10.44 -9.82 10.23
C LEU A 84 11.42 -8.66 10.43
N ALA A 85 11.60 -7.79 9.44
CA ALA A 85 12.66 -6.77 9.50
C ALA A 85 12.25 -5.42 8.89
N GLY A 86 12.70 -4.34 9.52
CA GLY A 86 12.60 -2.98 8.96
C GLY A 86 11.27 -2.26 9.22
N PHE A 87 10.64 -2.46 10.37
CA PHE A 87 9.44 -1.73 10.76
C PHE A 87 9.28 -1.63 12.28
N GLN A 88 9.57 -0.44 12.82
CA GLN A 88 9.37 -0.08 14.24
C GLN A 88 8.01 0.60 14.48
N SER A 89 7.42 1.17 13.42
CA SER A 89 6.12 1.82 13.46
C SER A 89 5.42 1.76 12.10
N PRO A 90 4.07 1.85 12.07
CA PRO A 90 3.35 2.07 10.83
C PRO A 90 3.84 3.36 10.16
N LEU A 91 4.35 3.24 8.94
CA LEU A 91 4.61 4.42 8.10
C LEU A 91 3.26 4.84 7.49
N GLU A 92 2.46 5.58 8.25
CA GLU A 92 1.07 5.93 7.92
C GLU A 92 0.91 6.44 6.48
N GLU A 93 1.81 7.32 6.01
CA GLU A 93 1.77 7.83 4.64
C GLU A 93 1.91 6.72 3.58
N LEU A 94 2.77 5.72 3.81
CA LEU A 94 2.87 4.56 2.91
C LEU A 94 1.62 3.67 2.99
N VAL A 95 1.02 3.53 4.18
CA VAL A 95 -0.24 2.78 4.33
C VAL A 95 -1.37 3.49 3.59
N HIS A 96 -1.47 4.82 3.70
CA HIS A 96 -2.44 5.65 2.98
C HIS A 96 -2.32 5.43 1.47
N GLN A 97 -1.09 5.50 0.93
CA GLN A 97 -0.83 5.28 -0.48
C GLN A 97 -1.25 3.88 -0.94
N ARG A 98 -0.89 2.84 -0.18
CA ARG A 98 -1.22 1.45 -0.50
C ARG A 98 -2.71 1.12 -0.37
N CYS A 99 -3.42 1.81 0.53
CA CYS A 99 -4.87 1.70 0.68
C CYS A 99 -5.64 2.58 -0.33
N CYS A 100 -4.93 3.39 -1.13
CA CYS A 100 -5.52 4.42 -1.99
C CYS A 100 -6.45 5.37 -1.20
N TYR A 101 -6.13 5.60 0.07
CA TYR A 101 -6.90 6.50 0.94
C TYR A 101 -6.51 7.95 0.67
N ILE A 102 -7.50 8.82 0.76
CA ILE A 102 -7.33 10.27 0.72
C ILE A 102 -8.09 10.86 1.89
N SER A 103 -7.46 11.78 2.62
CA SER A 103 -8.11 12.38 3.79
C SER A 103 -9.26 13.30 3.37
N ARG A 104 -10.14 13.61 4.33
CA ARG A 104 -11.22 14.57 4.12
C ARG A 104 -10.67 15.93 3.74
N GLU A 105 -9.60 16.36 4.41
CA GLU A 105 -8.96 17.65 4.23
C GLU A 105 -8.40 17.77 2.81
N GLU A 106 -7.75 16.72 2.32
CA GLU A 106 -7.20 16.64 0.96
C GLU A 106 -8.29 16.66 -0.10
N LEU A 107 -9.38 15.90 0.10
CA LEU A 107 -10.56 15.96 -0.77
C LEU A 107 -11.18 17.35 -0.80
N VAL A 108 -11.28 18.03 0.35
CA VAL A 108 -11.83 19.38 0.46
C VAL A 108 -10.96 20.39 -0.28
N LEU A 109 -9.63 20.27 -0.22
CA LEU A 109 -8.72 21.13 -0.97
C LEU A 109 -8.95 20.99 -2.48
N LEU A 110 -9.01 19.75 -2.98
CA LEU A 110 -9.23 19.51 -4.40
C LEU A 110 -10.63 19.93 -4.86
N TYR A 111 -11.66 19.71 -4.04
CA TYR A 111 -13.02 20.21 -4.30
C TYR A 111 -13.05 21.75 -4.42
N ARG A 112 -12.35 22.46 -3.54
CA ARG A 112 -12.28 23.94 -3.60
C ARG A 112 -11.58 24.42 -4.86
N GLU A 113 -10.54 23.72 -5.30
CA GLU A 113 -9.86 24.04 -6.56
C GLU A 113 -10.78 23.84 -7.76
N LEU A 114 -11.50 22.72 -7.83
CA LEU A 114 -12.50 22.47 -8.87
C LEU A 114 -13.60 23.54 -8.87
N LEU A 115 -14.11 23.90 -7.70
CA LEU A 115 -15.11 24.96 -7.55
C LEU A 115 -14.57 26.34 -7.98
N ALA A 116 -13.30 26.63 -7.75
CA ALA A 116 -12.68 27.86 -8.23
C ALA A 116 -12.60 27.87 -9.76
N LYS A 117 -12.19 26.73 -10.37
CA LYS A 117 -12.12 26.59 -11.83
C LYS A 117 -13.49 26.62 -12.49
N SER A 118 -14.52 26.03 -11.87
CA SER A 118 -15.88 26.03 -12.43
C SER A 118 -16.46 27.44 -12.59
N LYS A 119 -16.01 28.39 -11.77
CA LYS A 119 -16.37 29.82 -11.89
C LYS A 119 -15.71 30.51 -13.07
N THR A 120 -14.57 30.00 -13.55
CA THR A 120 -13.87 30.54 -14.73
C THR A 120 -14.43 29.96 -16.03
N GLY A 121 -14.96 28.74 -15.99
CA GLY A 121 -15.56 28.06 -17.14
C GLY A 121 -16.03 26.66 -16.79
N ASN A 122 -17.07 26.21 -17.48
CA ASN A 122 -17.61 24.85 -17.41
C ASN A 122 -17.94 24.39 -18.83
N PRO A 123 -17.33 23.32 -19.39
CA PRO A 123 -16.45 22.35 -18.74
C PRO A 123 -15.10 22.88 -18.23
N ILE A 124 -14.60 22.27 -17.15
CA ILE A 124 -13.27 22.50 -16.57
C ILE A 124 -12.24 21.66 -17.33
N HIS A 125 -11.11 22.28 -17.64
CA HIS A 125 -9.93 21.61 -18.13
C HIS A 125 -8.97 21.29 -16.98
N TRP A 126 -8.72 20.00 -16.72
CA TRP A 126 -7.95 19.52 -15.57
C TRP A 126 -6.70 18.73 -15.96
N GLY A 127 -5.57 19.07 -15.31
CA GLY A 127 -4.26 18.48 -15.57
C GLY A 127 -3.67 18.97 -16.90
N VAL A 128 -2.49 19.58 -16.87
CA VAL A 128 -1.75 19.93 -18.10
C VAL A 128 -0.85 18.75 -18.46
N ASN A 129 -0.85 18.32 -19.74
CA ASN A 129 -0.02 17.21 -20.23
C ASN A 129 -0.19 15.90 -19.44
N LEU A 130 -1.40 15.62 -18.95
CA LEU A 130 -1.72 14.44 -18.13
C LEU A 130 -0.86 14.23 -16.86
N SER A 131 -0.20 15.26 -16.33
CA SER A 131 0.60 15.15 -15.09
C SER A 131 -0.26 15.08 -13.81
N ILE A 132 -1.32 14.26 -13.84
CA ILE A 132 -2.25 14.07 -12.74
C ILE A 132 -1.68 12.96 -11.84
N THR A 133 -1.40 13.32 -10.59
CA THR A 133 -0.93 12.39 -9.56
C THR A 133 -1.96 11.29 -9.29
N GLY A 134 -1.50 10.15 -8.77
CA GLY A 134 -2.41 9.05 -8.38
C GLY A 134 -3.46 9.51 -7.37
N LYS A 135 -3.08 10.40 -6.45
CA LYS A 135 -3.95 10.98 -5.43
C LYS A 135 -5.05 11.86 -6.03
N GLU A 136 -4.70 12.74 -6.97
CA GLU A 136 -5.68 13.55 -7.71
C GLU A 136 -6.64 12.66 -8.51
N LYS A 137 -6.14 11.61 -9.17
CA LYS A 137 -7.02 10.65 -9.88
C LYS A 137 -8.02 10.00 -8.94
N THR A 138 -7.58 9.57 -7.75
CA THR A 138 -8.46 9.00 -6.72
C THR A 138 -9.49 10.01 -6.24
N ALA A 139 -9.06 11.25 -5.97
CA ALA A 139 -9.95 12.33 -5.55
C ALA A 139 -11.04 12.62 -6.60
N LEU A 140 -10.66 12.77 -7.87
CA LEU A 140 -11.60 13.00 -8.97
C LEU A 140 -12.63 11.88 -9.09
N LYS A 141 -12.20 10.62 -8.96
CA LYS A 141 -13.10 9.45 -8.97
C LYS A 141 -14.09 9.45 -7.79
N ILE A 142 -13.68 9.92 -6.61
CA ILE A 142 -14.57 10.07 -5.45
C ILE A 142 -15.57 11.20 -5.70
N ILE A 143 -15.09 12.36 -6.16
CA ILE A 143 -15.92 13.54 -6.44
C ILE A 143 -16.95 13.25 -7.55
N GLU A 144 -16.57 12.43 -8.54
CA GLU A 144 -17.47 11.93 -9.59
C GLU A 144 -18.55 11.00 -9.02
N GLU A 145 -18.20 10.04 -8.15
CA GLU A 145 -19.18 9.19 -7.46
C GLU A 145 -20.19 9.98 -6.63
N LEU A 146 -19.73 11.10 -6.05
CA LEU A 146 -20.56 12.01 -5.27
C LEU A 146 -21.45 12.91 -6.15
N GLY A 147 -21.38 12.78 -7.48
CA GLY A 147 -22.23 13.50 -8.43
C GLY A 147 -21.88 14.98 -8.59
N LEU A 148 -20.65 15.38 -8.23
CA LEU A 148 -20.22 16.78 -8.26
C LEU A 148 -19.48 17.15 -9.54
N ILE A 149 -18.96 16.14 -10.23
CA ILE A 149 -18.35 16.29 -11.55
C ILE A 149 -18.80 15.13 -12.44
N ARG A 150 -18.68 15.32 -13.75
CA ARG A 150 -18.77 14.25 -14.74
C ARG A 150 -17.55 14.30 -15.64
N CYS A 151 -16.83 13.19 -15.78
CA CYS A 151 -15.72 13.10 -16.71
C CYS A 151 -16.23 13.00 -18.16
N LEU A 152 -15.81 13.95 -19.01
CA LEU A 152 -16.14 13.97 -20.43
C LEU A 152 -15.03 13.34 -21.30
N GLY A 153 -13.93 12.89 -20.69
CA GLY A 153 -12.76 12.33 -21.36
C GLY A 153 -11.70 13.38 -21.70
N GLY A 154 -10.78 13.03 -22.59
CA GLY A 154 -9.72 13.92 -23.09
C GLY A 154 -8.35 13.24 -23.22
N THR A 155 -7.54 13.73 -24.15
CA THR A 155 -6.22 13.15 -24.50
C THR A 155 -5.07 13.87 -23.80
N ASP A 156 -5.01 15.20 -23.87
CA ASP A 156 -3.92 15.99 -23.29
C ASP A 156 -4.27 16.51 -21.88
N GLN A 157 -5.56 16.68 -21.63
CA GLN A 157 -6.16 17.17 -20.39
C GLN A 157 -7.46 16.42 -20.17
N VAL A 158 -7.85 16.26 -18.90
CA VAL A 158 -9.14 15.68 -18.56
C VAL A 158 -10.19 16.79 -18.56
N ILE A 159 -11.24 16.62 -19.35
CA ILE A 159 -12.37 17.56 -19.42
C ILE A 159 -13.42 17.09 -18.41
N LEU A 160 -13.79 17.98 -17.49
CA LEU A 160 -14.71 17.72 -16.39
C LEU A 160 -15.89 18.68 -16.44
N GLU A 161 -17.11 18.17 -16.51
CA GLU A 161 -18.31 18.99 -16.28
C GLU A 161 -18.51 19.17 -14.78
N TRP A 162 -18.67 20.43 -14.34
CA TRP A 162 -19.02 20.74 -12.94
C TRP A 162 -20.52 20.65 -12.72
N ILE A 163 -20.92 19.95 -11.66
CA ILE A 163 -22.32 19.77 -11.26
C ILE A 163 -22.49 20.40 -9.87
N PRO A 164 -23.27 21.49 -9.72
CA PRO A 164 -23.50 22.11 -8.43
C PRO A 164 -24.15 21.15 -7.43
N ALA A 165 -23.60 21.09 -6.21
CA ALA A 165 -24.17 20.29 -5.14
C ALA A 165 -25.59 20.77 -4.79
N GLN A 166 -26.56 19.85 -4.77
CA GLN A 166 -27.95 20.14 -4.41
C GLN A 166 -28.25 19.86 -2.93
N SER A 167 -27.37 19.14 -2.25
CA SER A 167 -27.52 18.72 -0.86
C SER A 167 -26.18 18.80 -0.12
N LYS A 168 -26.23 18.62 1.20
CA LYS A 168 -25.02 18.41 1.99
C LYS A 168 -24.31 17.14 1.48
N LEU A 169 -23.00 17.27 1.31
CA LEU A 169 -22.14 16.18 0.87
C LEU A 169 -21.91 15.17 1.99
N ASP A 170 -22.13 13.90 1.66
CA ASP A 170 -21.79 12.76 2.49
C ASP A 170 -20.69 11.94 1.82
N LEU A 171 -19.48 11.96 2.37
CA LEU A 171 -18.34 11.23 1.80
C LEU A 171 -18.53 9.71 1.89
N ASP A 172 -19.24 9.21 2.90
CA ASP A 172 -19.45 7.78 3.08
C ASP A 172 -20.43 7.20 2.05
N SER A 173 -21.13 8.07 1.28
CA SER A 173 -21.91 7.66 0.10
C SER A 173 -21.03 7.27 -1.10
N SER A 174 -19.76 7.71 -1.15
CA SER A 174 -18.79 7.20 -2.13
C SER A 174 -18.28 5.83 -1.69
N LEU A 175 -18.47 4.83 -2.57
CA LEU A 175 -17.93 3.49 -2.35
C LEU A 175 -16.41 3.53 -2.24
N ARG A 176 -15.73 4.28 -3.12
CA ARG A 176 -14.27 4.40 -3.11
C ARG A 176 -13.76 4.97 -1.80
N TYR A 177 -14.36 6.05 -1.31
CA TYR A 177 -13.95 6.66 -0.06
C TYR A 177 -14.17 5.71 1.12
N ARG A 178 -15.37 5.14 1.23
CA ARG A 178 -15.74 4.23 2.32
C ARG A 178 -14.87 2.98 2.36
N TYR A 179 -14.63 2.32 1.22
CA TYR A 179 -13.78 1.13 1.16
C TYR A 179 -12.31 1.45 1.44
N ALA A 180 -11.78 2.56 0.91
CA ALA A 180 -10.40 2.96 1.18
C ALA A 180 -10.18 3.26 2.67
N LYS A 181 -11.15 3.92 3.31
CA LYS A 181 -11.14 4.20 4.75
C LYS A 181 -11.19 2.92 5.58
N GLU A 182 -12.13 2.03 5.29
CA GLU A 182 -12.23 0.73 5.99
C GLU A 182 -10.94 -0.10 5.82
N ARG A 183 -10.36 -0.09 4.62
CA ARG A 183 -9.10 -0.78 4.34
C ARG A 183 -7.94 -0.17 5.12
N LEU A 184 -7.86 1.15 5.21
CA LEU A 184 -6.87 1.85 6.02
C LEU A 184 -7.00 1.47 7.50
N ASP A 185 -8.21 1.54 8.05
CA ASP A 185 -8.47 1.23 9.46
C ASP A 185 -8.07 -0.22 9.79
N LYS A 186 -8.43 -1.17 8.92
CA LYS A 186 -8.01 -2.57 9.05
C LYS A 186 -6.50 -2.73 8.98
N ALA A 187 -5.84 -2.05 8.05
CA ALA A 187 -4.40 -2.13 7.89
C ALA A 187 -3.65 -1.57 9.10
N LEU A 188 -4.04 -0.39 9.59
CA LEU A 188 -3.44 0.20 10.78
C LEU A 188 -3.63 -0.68 12.01
N LYS A 189 -4.84 -1.23 12.19
CA LYS A 189 -5.12 -2.17 13.28
C LYS A 189 -4.25 -3.42 13.20
N PHE A 190 -4.20 -4.07 12.04
CA PHE A 190 -3.37 -5.26 11.84
C PHE A 190 -1.89 -4.97 12.11
N GLN A 191 -1.38 -3.84 11.64
CA GLN A 191 0.01 -3.46 11.86
C GLN A 191 0.32 -3.21 13.33
N GLN A 192 -0.59 -2.57 14.07
CA GLN A 192 -0.45 -2.38 15.51
C GLN A 192 -0.45 -3.72 16.25
N GLU A 193 -1.34 -4.64 15.89
CA GLU A 193 -1.40 -5.99 16.46
C GLU A 193 -0.12 -6.79 16.14
N LEU A 194 0.35 -6.72 14.89
CA LEU A 194 1.58 -7.38 14.46
C LEU A 194 2.79 -6.85 15.22
N LEU A 195 2.90 -5.53 15.45
CA LEU A 195 3.98 -4.93 16.22
C LEU A 195 3.91 -5.29 17.71
N ALA A 196 2.71 -5.41 18.27
CA ALA A 196 2.52 -5.80 19.67
C ALA A 196 2.71 -7.31 19.93
N ALA A 197 2.62 -8.14 18.89
CA ALA A 197 2.81 -9.58 19.01
C ALA A 197 4.27 -9.93 19.35
N SER A 198 4.45 -10.76 20.37
CA SER A 198 5.68 -11.53 20.59
C SER A 198 5.69 -12.72 19.63
N LEU A 199 6.74 -12.82 18.80
CA LEU A 199 6.99 -13.99 17.94
C LEU A 199 7.42 -15.20 18.76
#